data_AF-A0A950HZ73-F1
#
_entry.id   AF-A0A950HZ73-F1
#
_cell.length_a   1.000
_cell.length_b   1.000
_cell.length_c   1.000
_cell.angle_alpha   90.00
_cell.angle_beta   90.00
_cell.angle_gamma   90.00
#
_symmetry.space_group_name_H-M   'P 1'
#
loop_
_entity.id
_entity.type
_entity.pdbx_description
1 polymer ?
#
loop_
_entity_poly.entity_id
_entity_poly.type
_entity_poly.pdbx_seq_one_letter_code
_entity_poly.pdbx_strand_id
1 'polypeptide(L)'
;MAANDIKLQRTQKGEGEIRKKSHALTQSQRLILASVDGVSQIAELQRRLGGMAKRRFALAVADLTARGLVEEAKNPMAVPDKLDLRMVERFVRQDPSDPITITALYLQAPPRPVAKPAMSSKPSPEVDFFIQLTPNAKPAPAKWQPPEDAKLIMGNSGASETKGSSSRRRARRAQRSRQIQIGYWLLFAGLVLAVTGFVAWYHLR
;
A
#
# COMPACT_ATOMS: atom_id res chain seq x y z
N MET A 1 -3.86 -30.46 -2.19
CA MET A 1 -4.68 -29.79 -1.15
C MET A 1 -4.94 -28.37 -1.60
N ALA A 2 -6.19 -27.94 -1.69
CA ALA A 2 -6.55 -26.64 -2.22
C ALA A 2 -6.04 -25.54 -1.26
N ALA A 3 -4.96 -24.85 -1.63
CA ALA A 3 -4.34 -23.77 -0.84
C ALA A 3 -5.27 -22.57 -0.56
N ASN A 4 -6.52 -22.61 -1.05
CA ASN A 4 -7.47 -21.52 -0.97
C ASN A 4 -8.38 -21.57 0.28
N ASP A 5 -8.42 -22.70 1.00
CA ASP A 5 -9.26 -22.85 2.20
C ASP A 5 -8.57 -22.42 3.50
N ILE A 6 -7.34 -21.88 3.43
CA ILE A 6 -6.62 -21.39 4.60
C ILE A 6 -7.35 -20.17 5.16
N LYS A 7 -7.79 -20.28 6.41
CA LYS A 7 -8.36 -19.18 7.19
C LYS A 7 -7.26 -18.55 8.04
N LEU A 8 -7.25 -17.23 8.09
CA LEU A 8 -6.32 -16.48 8.91
C LEU A 8 -7.02 -16.00 10.18
N GLN A 9 -6.35 -16.14 11.31
CA GLN A 9 -6.81 -15.66 12.60
C GLN A 9 -5.81 -14.70 13.21
N ARG A 10 -6.32 -13.63 13.82
CA ARG A 10 -5.50 -12.66 14.54
C ARG A 10 -5.11 -13.25 15.89
N THR A 11 -3.81 -13.18 16.21
CA THR A 11 -3.33 -13.60 17.53
C THR A 11 -3.57 -12.49 18.57
N GLN A 12 -3.47 -12.81 19.86
CA GLN A 12 -3.50 -11.78 20.92
C GLN A 12 -2.41 -10.71 20.71
N LYS A 13 -1.25 -11.09 20.17
CA LYS A 13 -0.18 -10.16 19.80
C LYS A 13 -0.61 -9.23 18.67
N GLY A 14 -1.30 -9.75 17.66
CA GLY A 14 -1.90 -8.97 16.59
C GLY A 14 -2.92 -7.95 17.09
N GLU A 15 -3.78 -8.35 18.03
CA GLU A 15 -4.76 -7.44 18.64
C GLU A 15 -4.09 -6.35 19.48
N GLY A 16 -3.09 -6.73 20.29
CA GLY A 16 -2.26 -5.79 21.04
C GLY A 16 -1.54 -4.79 20.14
N GLU A 17 -1.10 -5.22 18.96
CA GLU A 17 -0.47 -4.37 17.97
C GLU A 17 -1.45 -3.34 17.38
N ILE A 18 -2.70 -3.71 17.13
CA ILE A 18 -3.73 -2.76 16.67
C ILE A 18 -3.98 -1.65 17.70
N ARG A 19 -3.93 -2.00 18.99
CA ARG A 19 -4.09 -1.04 20.10
C ARG A 19 -2.88 -0.13 20.28
N LYS A 20 -1.66 -0.65 20.12
CA LYS A 20 -0.41 0.04 20.52
C LYS A 20 0.42 0.61 19.36
N LYS A 21 0.24 0.12 18.13
CA LYS A 21 1.06 0.48 16.95
C LYS A 21 2.58 0.39 17.17
N SER A 22 3.07 -0.70 17.76
CA SER A 22 4.48 -0.82 18.16
C SER A 22 5.43 -1.40 17.09
N HIS A 23 4.95 -2.18 16.13
CA HIS A 23 5.79 -3.00 15.24
C HIS A 23 6.20 -2.31 13.92
N ALA A 24 6.04 -0.98 13.81
CA ALA A 24 6.35 -0.21 12.60
C ALA A 24 5.82 -0.89 11.32
N LEU A 25 4.56 -1.33 11.35
CA LEU A 25 3.95 -2.04 10.22
C LEU A 25 3.74 -1.12 9.03
N THR A 26 4.00 -1.63 7.82
CA THR A 26 3.66 -0.97 6.56
C THR A 26 2.14 -0.84 6.39
N GLN A 27 1.70 0.07 5.51
CA GLN A 27 0.27 0.28 5.27
C GLN A 27 -0.46 -1.00 4.82
N SER A 28 0.16 -1.81 3.96
CA SER A 28 -0.42 -3.09 3.51
C SER A 28 -0.57 -4.08 4.65
N GLN A 29 0.44 -4.20 5.52
CA GLN A 29 0.38 -5.08 6.68
C GLN A 29 -0.73 -4.63 7.64
N ARG A 30 -0.90 -3.32 7.87
CA ARG A 30 -1.98 -2.79 8.73
C ARG A 30 -3.36 -3.09 8.18
N LEU A 31 -3.57 -2.84 6.89
CA LEU A 31 -4.85 -3.12 6.25
C LEU A 31 -5.22 -4.59 6.35
N ILE A 32 -4.27 -5.49 6.11
CA ILE A 32 -4.49 -6.94 6.24
C ILE A 32 -4.79 -7.29 7.70
N LEU A 33 -3.94 -6.88 8.65
CA LEU A 33 -4.11 -7.21 10.06
C LEU A 33 -5.45 -6.71 10.63
N ALA A 34 -5.90 -5.52 10.22
CA ALA A 34 -7.21 -4.98 10.59
C ALA A 34 -8.38 -5.69 9.92
N SER A 35 -8.18 -6.30 8.75
CA SER A 35 -9.23 -6.99 7.99
C SER A 35 -9.41 -8.46 8.38
N VAL A 36 -8.43 -9.07 9.06
CA VAL A 36 -8.51 -10.46 9.55
C VAL A 36 -9.59 -10.58 10.62
N ASP A 37 -10.63 -11.36 10.36
CA ASP A 37 -11.78 -11.53 11.27
C ASP A 37 -11.87 -12.95 11.86
N GLY A 38 -10.89 -13.82 11.58
CA GLY A 38 -10.84 -15.20 12.10
C GLY A 38 -11.80 -16.18 11.42
N VAL A 39 -12.68 -15.71 10.54
CA VAL A 39 -13.67 -16.52 9.82
C VAL A 39 -13.42 -16.58 8.32
N SER A 40 -12.90 -15.50 7.76
CA SER A 40 -12.74 -15.33 6.32
C SER A 40 -11.56 -16.12 5.78
N GLN A 41 -11.75 -16.67 4.58
CA GLN A 41 -10.67 -17.32 3.83
C GLN A 41 -9.69 -16.28 3.29
N ILE A 42 -8.44 -16.69 3.09
CA ILE A 42 -7.39 -15.83 2.54
C ILE A 42 -7.77 -15.23 1.17
N ALA A 43 -8.44 -16.01 0.31
CA ALA A 43 -8.94 -15.56 -0.99
C ALA A 43 -10.04 -14.50 -0.86
N GLU A 44 -10.89 -14.60 0.16
CA GLU A 44 -11.94 -13.62 0.42
C GLU A 44 -11.37 -12.32 0.97
N LEU A 45 -10.43 -12.40 1.91
CA LEU A 45 -9.66 -11.25 2.41
C LEU A 45 -8.98 -10.51 1.26
N GLN A 46 -8.37 -11.24 0.33
CA GLN A 46 -7.75 -10.66 -0.85
C GLN A 46 -8.77 -9.95 -1.77
N ARG A 47 -9.97 -10.52 -1.96
CA ARG A 47 -11.04 -9.88 -2.74
C ARG A 47 -11.54 -8.59 -2.07
N ARG A 48 -11.75 -8.60 -0.75
CA ARG A 48 -12.16 -7.41 0.01
C ARG A 48 -11.12 -6.28 -0.09
N LEU A 49 -9.84 -6.63 -0.12
CA LEU A 49 -8.72 -5.71 -0.30
C LEU A 49 -8.36 -5.48 -1.78
N GLY A 50 -9.32 -5.56 -2.70
CA GLY A 50 -9.10 -5.59 -4.17
C GLY A 50 -8.24 -4.47 -4.78
N GLY A 51 -7.95 -3.39 -4.05
CA GLY A 51 -6.94 -2.39 -4.43
C GLY A 51 -5.49 -2.82 -4.23
N MET A 52 -5.22 -3.99 -3.64
CA MET A 52 -3.88 -4.50 -3.33
C MET A 52 -3.44 -5.57 -4.34
N ALA A 53 -2.25 -5.39 -4.93
CA ALA A 53 -1.65 -6.39 -5.81
C ALA A 53 -1.43 -7.74 -5.10
N LYS A 54 -1.74 -8.85 -5.78
CA LYS A 54 -1.66 -10.21 -5.21
C LYS A 54 -0.31 -10.53 -4.56
N ARG A 55 0.79 -10.16 -5.22
CA ARG A 55 2.16 -10.34 -4.70
C ARG A 55 2.38 -9.58 -3.39
N ARG A 56 1.91 -8.33 -3.31
CA ARG A 56 2.05 -7.49 -2.10
C ARG A 56 1.23 -8.04 -0.94
N PHE A 57 0.03 -8.54 -1.23
CA PHE A 57 -0.80 -9.21 -0.24
C PHE A 57 -0.09 -10.45 0.32
N ALA A 58 0.41 -11.34 -0.54
CA ALA A 58 1.12 -12.55 -0.12
C ALA A 58 2.35 -12.26 0.75
N LEU A 59 3.19 -11.30 0.34
CA LEU A 59 4.36 -10.88 1.13
C LEU A 59 3.96 -10.31 2.49
N ALA A 60 2.94 -9.46 2.54
CA ALA A 60 2.48 -8.87 3.78
C ALA A 60 1.85 -9.91 4.73
N VAL A 61 1.12 -10.90 4.21
CA VAL A 61 0.63 -12.04 5.02
C VAL A 61 1.81 -12.83 5.59
N ALA A 62 2.78 -13.20 4.74
CA ALA A 62 3.96 -13.95 5.19
C ALA A 62 4.73 -13.21 6.30
N ASP A 63 4.93 -11.89 6.16
CA ASP A 63 5.56 -11.06 7.19
C ASP A 63 4.76 -11.00 8.50
N LEU A 64 3.43 -10.90 8.42
CA LEU A 64 2.56 -10.87 9.60
C LEU A 64 2.59 -12.22 10.34
N THR A 65 2.59 -13.32 9.59
CA THR A 65 2.72 -14.68 10.13
C THR A 65 4.09 -14.89 10.78
N ALA A 66 5.18 -14.48 10.12
CA ALA A 66 6.54 -14.58 10.66
C ALA A 66 6.72 -13.78 11.97
N ARG A 67 5.98 -12.68 12.13
CA ARG A 67 5.97 -11.87 13.36
C ARG A 67 5.03 -12.42 14.46
N GLY A 68 4.24 -13.45 14.16
CA GLY A 68 3.25 -14.04 15.06
C GLY A 68 2.07 -13.11 15.34
N LEU A 69 1.73 -12.20 14.42
CA LEU A 69 0.58 -11.29 14.55
C LEU A 69 -0.71 -11.91 13.97
N VAL A 70 -0.53 -12.82 13.02
CA VAL A 70 -1.59 -13.61 12.39
C VAL A 70 -1.11 -15.05 12.36
N GLU A 71 -2.02 -16.00 12.45
CA GLU A 71 -1.74 -17.42 12.32
C GLU A 71 -2.76 -18.09 11.39
N GLU A 72 -2.40 -19.25 10.86
CA GLU A 72 -3.32 -20.11 10.14
C GLU A 72 -4.24 -20.80 11.15
N ALA A 73 -5.55 -20.58 11.00
CA ALA A 73 -6.54 -21.08 11.94
C ALA A 73 -6.72 -22.59 11.76
N LYS A 74 -6.16 -23.39 12.67
CA LYS A 74 -6.43 -24.84 12.73
C LYS A 74 -7.88 -25.12 13.12
N ASN A 75 -8.41 -24.31 14.05
CA ASN A 75 -9.80 -24.32 14.49
C ASN A 75 -10.37 -22.92 14.31
N PRO A 76 -10.97 -22.61 13.14
CA PRO A 76 -11.48 -21.27 12.89
C PRO A 76 -12.58 -20.90 13.89
N MET A 77 -12.63 -19.63 14.26
CA MET A 77 -13.66 -19.14 15.16
C MET A 77 -15.05 -19.30 14.53
N ALA A 78 -16.05 -19.64 15.33
CA ALA A 78 -17.44 -19.67 14.87
C ALA A 78 -18.02 -18.26 14.70
N VAL A 79 -17.50 -17.30 15.46
CA VAL A 79 -17.95 -15.91 15.48
C VAL A 79 -16.82 -15.02 14.97
N PRO A 80 -17.10 -14.08 14.03
CA PRO A 80 -16.10 -13.13 13.56
C PRO A 80 -15.54 -12.29 14.72
N ASP A 81 -14.23 -12.15 14.77
CA ASP A 81 -13.56 -11.25 15.72
C ASP A 81 -13.91 -9.80 15.38
N LYS A 82 -14.64 -9.15 16.29
CA LYS A 82 -15.12 -7.77 16.11
C LYS A 82 -14.15 -6.80 16.76
N LEU A 83 -13.43 -6.06 15.92
CA LEU A 83 -12.68 -4.89 16.36
C LEU A 83 -13.58 -3.66 16.45
N ASP A 84 -13.27 -2.78 17.42
CA ASP A 84 -13.82 -1.43 17.47
C ASP A 84 -13.38 -0.65 16.21
N LEU A 85 -14.37 -0.14 15.46
CA LEU A 85 -14.15 0.66 14.26
C LEU A 85 -13.26 1.88 14.50
N ARG A 86 -13.38 2.54 15.66
CA ARG A 86 -12.52 3.69 16.01
C ARG A 86 -11.08 3.29 16.26
N MET A 87 -10.87 2.07 16.73
CA MET A 87 -9.53 1.51 16.90
C MET A 87 -8.92 1.17 15.55
N VAL A 88 -9.69 0.54 14.65
CA VAL A 88 -9.28 0.22 13.28
C VAL A 88 -8.94 1.50 12.51
N GLU A 89 -9.79 2.52 12.57
CA GLU A 89 -9.56 3.79 11.86
C GLU A 89 -8.25 4.44 12.33
N ARG A 90 -8.04 4.52 13.65
CA ARG A 90 -6.78 5.03 14.21
C ARG A 90 -5.60 4.18 13.76
N PHE A 91 -5.74 2.86 13.75
CA PHE A 91 -4.67 1.93 13.38
C PHE A 91 -4.23 2.08 11.92
N VAL A 92 -5.21 2.11 11.00
CA VAL A 92 -4.99 2.21 9.55
C VAL A 92 -4.48 3.59 9.13
N ARG A 93 -4.77 4.64 9.92
CA ARG A 93 -4.23 5.96 9.65
C ARG A 93 -2.70 5.95 9.73
N GLN A 94 -2.07 6.43 8.66
CA GLN A 94 -0.63 6.60 8.58
C GLN A 94 -0.20 7.76 9.48
N ASP A 95 0.67 7.46 10.43
CA ASP A 95 1.36 8.42 11.27
C ASP A 95 2.67 8.86 10.61
N PRO A 96 3.19 10.06 10.92
CA PRO A 96 4.45 10.55 10.36
C PRO A 96 5.66 9.66 10.69
N SER A 97 5.58 8.89 11.78
CA SER A 97 6.60 7.93 12.22
C SER A 97 6.55 6.60 11.48
N ASP A 98 5.56 6.39 10.62
CA ASP A 98 5.38 5.09 9.96
C ASP A 98 6.32 4.94 8.76
N PRO A 99 6.91 3.75 8.56
CA PRO A 99 7.80 3.52 7.44
C PRO A 99 7.01 3.66 6.13
N ILE A 100 7.45 4.59 5.27
CA ILE A 100 6.90 4.76 3.94
C ILE A 100 7.41 3.61 3.08
N THR A 101 6.49 2.79 2.57
CA THR A 101 6.83 1.78 1.56
C THR A 101 7.10 2.47 0.24
N ILE A 102 8.33 2.94 0.02
CA ILE A 102 8.80 3.34 -1.31
C ILE A 102 8.95 2.03 -2.09
N THR A 103 7.91 1.67 -2.82
CA THR A 103 7.97 0.49 -3.69
C THR A 103 8.93 0.87 -4.81
N ALA A 104 10.15 0.33 -4.79
CA ALA A 104 11.24 0.62 -5.74
C ALA A 104 10.96 0.13 -7.17
N LEU A 105 9.70 0.14 -7.62
CA LEU A 105 9.34 -0.02 -9.03
C LEU A 105 9.84 1.15 -9.90
N TYR A 106 10.36 2.22 -9.29
CA TYR A 106 10.99 3.33 -10.02
C TYR A 106 12.47 3.11 -10.36
N LEU A 107 13.14 2.07 -9.85
CA LEU A 107 14.55 1.78 -10.20
C LEU A 107 14.72 0.76 -11.33
N GLN A 108 13.62 0.27 -11.90
CA GLN A 108 13.66 -0.67 -13.03
C GLN A 108 12.85 -0.16 -14.23
N ALA A 109 12.77 1.16 -14.40
CA ALA A 109 12.52 1.70 -15.73
C ALA A 109 13.75 1.35 -16.58
N PRO A 110 13.62 0.60 -17.69
CA PRO A 110 14.71 0.54 -18.66
C PRO A 110 15.09 1.98 -19.01
N PRO A 111 16.38 2.31 -19.20
CA PRO A 111 16.77 3.65 -19.60
C PRO A 111 15.93 4.02 -20.81
N ARG A 112 15.06 5.03 -20.67
CA ARG A 112 14.36 5.57 -21.84
C ARG A 112 15.48 5.97 -22.80
N PRO A 113 15.50 5.46 -24.04
CA PRO A 113 16.48 5.92 -25.02
C PRO A 113 16.30 7.43 -25.10
N VAL A 114 17.36 8.15 -24.76
CA VAL A 114 17.40 9.61 -24.84
C VAL A 114 17.18 9.93 -26.31
N ALA A 115 15.94 10.31 -26.67
CA ALA A 115 15.66 10.75 -28.02
C ALA A 115 16.52 11.99 -28.23
N LYS A 116 17.57 11.84 -29.05
CA LYS A 116 18.40 12.95 -29.48
C LYS A 116 17.47 14.02 -30.08
N PRO A 117 17.65 15.31 -29.77
CA PRO A 117 16.85 16.35 -30.40
C PRO A 117 17.06 16.27 -31.91
N ALA A 118 15.97 15.98 -32.64
CA ALA A 118 15.95 15.97 -34.09
C ALA A 118 16.16 17.40 -34.58
N MET A 119 17.40 17.77 -34.91
CA MET A 119 17.64 18.91 -35.76
C MET A 119 17.38 18.52 -37.22
N SER A 120 16.57 19.38 -37.83
CA SER A 120 16.02 19.33 -39.16
C SER A 120 17.07 19.34 -40.29
N SER A 121 16.63 18.77 -41.42
CA SER A 121 17.03 19.02 -42.82
C SER A 121 18.20 18.22 -43.42
N LYS A 122 17.89 17.24 -44.28
CA LYS A 122 17.76 17.34 -45.75
C LYS A 122 17.50 15.96 -46.40
N PRO A 123 16.94 15.91 -47.64
CA PRO A 123 16.24 14.73 -48.15
C PRO A 123 17.14 13.69 -48.86
N SER A 124 16.55 12.51 -48.98
CA SER A 124 16.88 11.27 -49.74
C SER A 124 17.72 11.44 -51.05
N PRO A 125 18.45 10.39 -51.49
CA PRO A 125 17.80 9.21 -52.08
C PRO A 125 18.28 7.85 -51.54
N GLU A 126 17.33 6.93 -51.43
CA GLU A 126 17.30 5.59 -52.05
C GLU A 126 18.65 4.86 -52.26
N VAL A 127 18.78 3.67 -51.63
CA VAL A 127 19.20 2.39 -52.26
C VAL A 127 19.43 1.29 -51.20
N ASP A 128 18.72 0.18 -51.43
CA ASP A 128 18.94 -1.24 -51.15
C ASP A 128 19.02 -1.83 -49.73
N PHE A 129 17.94 -2.57 -49.46
CA PHE A 129 17.82 -3.76 -48.63
C PHE A 129 19.04 -4.69 -48.72
N PHE A 130 19.76 -4.87 -47.61
CA PHE A 130 20.48 -6.10 -47.34
C PHE A 130 20.45 -6.39 -45.82
N ILE A 131 19.58 -7.31 -45.42
CA ILE A 131 19.58 -7.90 -44.08
C ILE A 131 20.72 -8.93 -44.06
N GLN A 132 21.86 -8.58 -43.46
CA GLN A 132 22.86 -9.56 -43.02
C GLN A 132 22.70 -9.78 -41.52
N LEU A 133 22.07 -10.90 -41.18
CA LEU A 133 22.17 -11.54 -39.87
C LEU A 133 23.60 -12.05 -39.69
N THR A 134 24.39 -11.43 -38.82
CA THR A 134 25.62 -12.04 -38.30
C THR A 134 25.37 -12.62 -36.91
N PRO A 135 25.89 -13.81 -36.60
CA PRO A 135 25.70 -14.46 -35.31
C PRO A 135 26.77 -14.03 -34.31
N ASN A 136 26.34 -13.86 -33.07
CA ASN A 136 27.03 -14.28 -31.85
C ASN A 136 28.44 -13.67 -31.57
N ALA A 137 28.47 -12.56 -30.83
CA ALA A 137 29.67 -12.13 -30.10
C ALA A 137 29.38 -12.09 -28.59
N LYS A 138 29.98 -13.05 -27.88
CA LYS A 138 29.98 -13.22 -26.42
C LYS A 138 30.71 -12.03 -25.76
N PRO A 139 30.11 -11.29 -24.80
CA PRO A 139 30.83 -10.24 -24.11
C PRO A 139 31.84 -10.84 -23.11
N ALA A 140 33.08 -10.35 -23.16
CA ALA A 140 34.14 -10.67 -22.22
C ALA A 140 33.81 -10.14 -20.81
N PRO A 141 34.28 -10.79 -19.73
CA PRO A 141 34.00 -10.36 -18.36
C PRO A 141 34.75 -9.06 -18.03
N ALA A 142 34.00 -8.03 -17.66
CA ALA A 142 34.54 -6.79 -17.13
C ALA A 142 35.26 -7.05 -15.80
N LYS A 143 36.57 -6.79 -15.75
CA LYS A 143 37.33 -6.72 -14.49
C LYS A 143 36.84 -5.51 -13.70
N TRP A 144 36.22 -5.78 -12.56
CA TRP A 144 35.82 -4.78 -11.58
C TRP A 144 37.06 -4.36 -10.78
N GLN A 145 37.42 -3.08 -10.80
CA GLN A 145 38.37 -2.48 -9.86
C GLN A 145 37.60 -1.47 -8.98
N PRO A 146 37.65 -1.59 -7.65
CA PRO A 146 37.12 -0.58 -6.76
C PRO A 146 37.98 0.70 -6.79
N PRO A 147 37.39 1.90 -6.74
CA PRO A 147 38.14 3.13 -6.53
C PRO A 147 38.65 3.20 -5.08
N GLU A 148 39.94 3.47 -4.89
CA GLU A 148 40.62 3.45 -3.59
C GLU A 148 40.39 4.69 -2.69
N ASP A 149 39.56 5.66 -3.10
CA ASP A 149 39.55 6.97 -2.42
C ASP A 149 38.35 7.24 -1.49
N ALA A 150 37.63 6.21 -1.02
CA ALA A 150 36.43 6.39 -0.18
C ALA A 150 36.69 6.37 1.33
N LYS A 151 37.85 6.85 1.80
CA LYS A 151 38.15 6.86 3.23
C LYS A 151 38.95 8.11 3.62
N LEU A 152 38.24 9.21 3.91
CA LEU A 152 38.63 10.24 4.90
C LEU A 152 37.85 11.54 4.67
N ILE A 153 36.55 11.65 4.99
CA ILE A 153 35.95 12.98 5.28
C ILE A 153 34.88 12.87 6.40
N MET A 154 35.27 13.43 7.55
CA MET A 154 34.48 14.17 8.54
C MET A 154 33.38 13.47 9.33
N GLY A 155 33.70 13.25 10.61
CA GLY A 155 32.79 13.66 11.67
C GLY A 155 32.78 15.19 11.80
N ASN A 156 31.60 15.78 11.95
CA ASN A 156 31.46 16.95 12.81
C ASN A 156 30.02 17.08 13.32
N SER A 157 29.92 17.03 14.64
CA SER A 157 28.77 17.38 15.46
C SER A 157 28.43 18.87 15.32
N GLY A 158 27.14 19.19 15.15
CA GLY A 158 26.66 20.56 15.13
C GLY A 158 25.17 20.63 15.42
N ALA A 159 24.83 20.83 16.69
CA ALA A 159 23.50 21.21 17.14
C ALA A 159 23.10 22.57 16.55
N SER A 160 21.86 22.71 16.08
CA SER A 160 21.17 24.00 16.10
C SER A 160 19.65 23.79 16.16
N GLU A 161 19.08 24.25 17.29
CA GLU A 161 17.66 24.46 17.48
C GLU A 161 17.12 25.46 16.44
N THR A 162 16.04 25.08 15.74
CA THR A 162 15.18 26.05 15.05
C THR A 162 13.77 25.95 15.61
N LYS A 163 13.56 26.65 16.74
CA LYS A 163 12.23 27.03 17.21
C LYS A 163 11.74 28.19 16.34
N GLY A 164 10.72 27.98 15.53
CA GLY A 164 10.08 29.10 14.83
C GLY A 164 8.91 28.71 13.94
N SER A 165 7.73 29.27 14.25
CA SER A 165 6.70 29.58 13.27
C SER A 165 5.95 28.41 12.59
N SER A 166 5.06 27.72 13.32
CA SER A 166 4.01 26.89 12.69
C SER A 166 2.60 27.03 13.29
N SER A 167 2.43 27.90 14.28
CA SER A 167 1.23 27.98 15.10
C SER A 167 0.03 28.69 14.46
N ARG A 168 0.22 29.46 13.36
CA ARG A 168 -0.86 30.28 12.77
C ARG A 168 -1.60 29.66 11.57
N ARG A 169 -1.11 28.56 10.96
CA ARG A 169 -1.78 27.94 9.79
C ARG A 169 -2.79 26.82 10.14
N ARG A 170 -2.87 26.38 11.40
CA ARG A 170 -3.77 25.27 11.80
C ARG A 170 -5.23 25.67 12.04
N ALA A 171 -5.54 26.95 12.21
CA ALA A 171 -6.90 27.37 12.60
C ALA A 171 -7.94 27.37 11.46
N ARG A 172 -7.53 27.35 10.17
CA ARG A 172 -8.49 27.45 9.03
C ARG A 172 -8.89 26.11 8.38
N ARG A 173 -8.23 24.98 8.70
CA ARG A 173 -8.56 23.67 8.10
C ARG A 173 -9.57 22.83 8.90
N ALA A 174 -9.82 23.15 10.17
CA ALA A 174 -10.75 22.40 11.03
C ALA A 174 -12.24 22.65 10.72
N GLN A 175 -12.57 23.71 9.97
CA GLN A 175 -13.96 24.10 9.72
C GLN A 175 -14.57 23.48 8.45
N ARG A 176 -13.75 22.99 7.51
CA ARG A 176 -14.23 22.36 6.27
C ARG A 176 -14.60 20.87 6.41
N SER A 177 -14.12 20.15 7.43
CA SER A 177 -14.42 18.72 7.56
C SER A 177 -15.79 18.43 8.19
N ARG A 178 -16.43 19.41 8.86
CA ARG A 178 -17.77 19.24 9.45
C ARG A 178 -18.90 19.32 8.43
N GLN A 179 -18.72 20.04 7.32
CA GLN A 179 -19.79 20.15 6.30
C GLN A 179 -19.98 18.87 5.47
N ILE A 180 -18.92 18.09 5.24
CA ILE A 180 -19.03 16.88 4.40
C ILE A 180 -19.80 15.76 5.14
N GLN A 181 -19.72 15.69 6.47
CA GLN A 181 -20.43 14.65 7.23
C GLN A 181 -21.95 14.87 7.35
N ILE A 182 -22.43 16.11 7.28
CA ILE A 182 -23.87 16.40 7.35
C ILE A 182 -24.58 15.95 6.05
N GLY A 183 -23.92 16.11 4.89
CA GLY A 183 -24.49 15.69 3.60
C GLY A 183 -24.73 14.18 3.50
N TYR A 184 -23.83 13.35 4.02
CA TYR A 184 -23.98 11.89 4.00
C TYR A 184 -25.13 11.39 4.89
N TRP A 185 -25.38 12.05 6.02
CA TRP A 185 -26.50 11.70 6.91
C TRP A 185 -27.86 11.98 6.27
N LEU A 186 -27.99 13.08 5.53
CA LEU A 186 -29.23 13.42 4.82
C LEU A 186 -29.52 12.45 3.67
N LEU A 187 -28.50 12.03 2.91
CA LEU A 187 -28.66 11.04 1.84
C LEU A 187 -29.06 9.67 2.40
N PHE A 188 -28.47 9.25 3.51
CA PHE A 188 -28.81 7.98 4.15
C PHE A 188 -30.23 7.98 4.72
N ALA A 189 -30.65 9.06 5.39
CA ALA A 189 -32.01 9.20 5.89
C ALA A 189 -33.06 9.16 4.76
N GLY A 190 -32.78 9.81 3.63
CA GLY A 190 -33.64 9.76 2.44
C GLY A 190 -33.79 8.36 1.85
N LEU A 191 -32.68 7.60 1.76
CA LEU A 191 -32.70 6.22 1.24
C LEU A 191 -33.55 5.29 2.12
N VAL A 192 -33.41 5.39 3.45
CA VAL A 192 -34.19 4.56 4.39
C VAL A 192 -35.68 4.84 4.25
N LEU A 193 -36.09 6.11 4.15
CA LEU A 193 -37.49 6.48 3.95
C LEU A 193 -38.05 5.99 2.62
N ALA A 194 -37.25 6.02 1.55
CA ALA A 194 -37.68 5.53 0.24
C ALA A 194 -37.92 4.01 0.25
N VAL A 195 -37.03 3.25 0.90
CA VAL A 195 -37.16 1.79 0.99
C VAL A 195 -38.35 1.40 1.87
N THR A 196 -38.54 2.05 3.03
CA THR A 196 -39.69 1.74 3.89
C THR A 196 -41.01 2.12 3.24
N GLY A 197 -41.07 3.27 2.54
CA GLY A 197 -42.23 3.67 1.76
C GLY A 197 -42.56 2.69 0.63
N PHE A 198 -41.55 2.17 -0.07
CA PHE A 198 -41.73 1.19 -1.13
C PHE A 198 -42.28 -0.15 -0.61
N VAL A 199 -41.76 -0.64 0.52
CA VAL A 199 -42.26 -1.87 1.16
C VAL A 199 -43.70 -1.69 1.64
N ALA A 200 -44.03 -0.56 2.26
CA ALA A 200 -45.39 -0.27 2.70
C ALA A 200 -46.37 -0.19 1.51
N TRP A 201 -45.97 0.45 0.41
CA TRP A 201 -46.78 0.51 -0.81
C TRP A 201 -46.98 -0.87 -1.45
N TYR A 202 -45.95 -1.71 -1.47
CA TYR A 202 -46.02 -3.07 -2.03
C TYR A 202 -47.00 -3.96 -1.26
N HIS A 203 -47.10 -3.80 0.07
CA HIS A 203 -48.05 -4.57 0.88
C HIS A 203 -49.50 -4.08 0.81
N LEU A 204 -49.73 -2.86 0.34
CA LEU A 204 -51.07 -2.27 0.23
C LEU A 204 -51.76 -2.58 -1.11
N ARG A 205 -51.08 -3.29 -2.02
CA ARG A 205 -51.51 -3.57 -3.39
C ARG A 205 -51.65 -5.07 -3.61
#